data_AF-A0A532U1K2-F1
#
_entry.id   AF-A0A532U1K2-F1
#
_cell.length_a   1.000
_cell.length_b   1.000
_cell.length_c   1.000
_cell.angle_alpha   90.00
_cell.angle_beta   90.00
_cell.angle_gamma   90.00
#
_symmetry.space_group_name_H-M   'P 1'
#
loop_
_entity.id
_entity.type
_entity.pdbx_description
1 polymer ?
#
loop_
_entity_poly.entity_id
_entity_poly.type
_entity_poly.pdbx_seq_one_letter_code
_entity_poly.pdbx_strand_id
1 'polypeptide(L)'
;MSVLMAKSILTTVVLLMAIAQAATMLQVAGSLKLLPFPRQRLRAWHRRGGDATLILTIAIAVICVVHAPFRVYPLRVPLHAALGTLAAVAMLLKAIIARRFPGYLRYVRILGAIAGFSVLGCFVASALWYFGFLLQVASPPLIEIAPTQTVSPTVPGVETTPAGVLSPTATAVDATPAEQLSVTPTWAGTTPSVVQSPTAPPIASGPQLLQERCTACHGLHRVDHPHTRDQWETVVDLMRKYGAHLADDEAQALVEYLAETYGP
;
A
#
# COMPACT_ATOMS: atom_id res chain seq x y z
N MET A 1 15.30 -2.96 3.91
CA MET A 1 14.36 -3.70 3.04
C MET A 1 13.08 -3.91 3.82
N SER A 2 11.91 -3.57 3.29
CA SER A 2 10.65 -3.76 4.01
C SER A 2 10.32 -5.25 4.16
N VAL A 3 9.58 -5.63 5.19
CA VAL A 3 9.13 -7.02 5.42
C VAL A 3 8.35 -7.55 4.20
N LEU A 4 7.57 -6.68 3.54
CA LEU A 4 6.84 -6.99 2.32
C LEU A 4 7.76 -7.34 1.15
N MET A 5 8.82 -6.54 0.94
CA MET A 5 9.82 -6.82 -0.10
C MET A 5 10.59 -8.10 0.20
N ALA A 6 11.02 -8.30 1.44
CA ALA A 6 11.71 -9.53 1.85
C ALA A 6 10.83 -10.77 1.62
N LYS A 7 9.54 -10.70 1.98
CA LYS A 7 8.57 -11.78 1.72
C LYS A 7 8.46 -12.10 0.23
N SER A 8 8.30 -11.08 -0.62
CA SER A 8 8.18 -11.25 -2.07
C SER A 8 9.43 -11.94 -2.65
N ILE A 9 10.62 -11.44 -2.31
CA ILE A 9 11.89 -12.01 -2.76
C ILE A 9 12.01 -13.48 -2.33
N LEU A 10 11.80 -13.76 -1.04
CA LEU A 10 11.91 -15.11 -0.49
C LEU A 10 10.93 -16.09 -1.16
N THR A 11 9.68 -15.67 -1.39
CA THR A 11 8.69 -16.52 -2.09
C THR A 11 9.05 -16.79 -3.54
N THR A 12 9.62 -15.81 -4.25
CA THR A 12 10.10 -15.99 -5.62
C THR A 12 11.28 -16.96 -5.67
N VAL A 13 12.22 -16.86 -4.72
CA VAL A 13 13.33 -17.80 -4.59
C VAL A 13 12.81 -19.23 -4.36
N VAL A 14 11.83 -19.41 -3.46
CA VAL A 14 11.19 -20.72 -3.23
C VAL A 14 10.54 -21.27 -4.50
N LEU A 15 9.82 -20.44 -5.27
CA LEU A 15 9.20 -20.87 -6.52
C LEU A 15 10.25 -21.33 -7.54
N LEU A 16 11.34 -20.56 -7.72
CA LEU A 16 12.42 -20.93 -8.62
C LEU A 16 13.11 -22.23 -8.18
N MET A 17 13.35 -22.40 -6.88
CA MET A 17 13.87 -23.66 -6.35
C MET A 17 12.91 -24.83 -6.60
N ALA A 18 11.61 -24.65 -6.42
CA ALA A 18 10.60 -25.67 -6.69
C ALA A 18 10.56 -26.07 -8.18
N ILE A 19 10.69 -25.11 -9.09
CA ILE A 19 10.77 -25.36 -10.55
C ILE A 19 12.05 -26.15 -10.87
N ALA A 20 13.21 -25.75 -10.33
CA ALA A 20 14.46 -26.47 -10.52
C ALA A 20 14.39 -27.90 -9.94
N GLN A 21 13.75 -28.09 -8.79
CA GLN A 21 13.49 -29.39 -8.17
C GLN A 21 12.59 -30.28 -9.07
N ALA A 22 11.56 -29.71 -9.69
CA ALA A 22 10.68 -30.42 -10.61
C ALA A 22 11.43 -30.82 -11.89
N ALA A 23 12.18 -29.91 -12.49
CA ALA A 23 12.97 -30.16 -13.68
C ALA A 23 14.04 -31.25 -13.46
N THR A 24 14.77 -31.18 -12.34
CA THR A 24 15.75 -32.22 -11.97
C THR A 24 15.10 -33.58 -11.78
N MET A 25 13.91 -33.65 -11.18
CA MET A 25 13.17 -34.90 -11.00
C MET A 25 12.69 -35.47 -12.34
N LEU A 26 12.18 -34.62 -13.23
CA LEU A 26 11.70 -35.00 -14.55
C LEU A 26 12.86 -35.50 -15.44
N GLN A 27 14.05 -34.92 -15.28
CA GLN A 27 15.27 -35.42 -15.92
C GLN A 27 15.74 -36.76 -15.34
N VAL A 28 15.67 -36.96 -14.02
CA VAL A 28 15.99 -38.27 -13.41
C VAL A 28 15.01 -39.35 -13.85
N ALA A 29 13.73 -38.99 -14.07
CA ALA A 29 12.71 -39.88 -14.62
C ALA A 29 12.95 -40.24 -16.10
N GLY A 30 13.83 -39.51 -16.80
CA GLY A 30 14.17 -39.73 -18.20
C GLY A 30 13.30 -38.97 -19.21
N SER A 31 12.36 -38.14 -18.74
CA SER A 31 11.43 -37.40 -19.60
C SER A 31 12.05 -36.13 -20.19
N LEU A 32 13.12 -35.58 -19.59
CA LEU A 32 13.83 -34.40 -20.06
C LEU A 32 15.35 -34.61 -19.98
N LYS A 33 16.12 -33.94 -20.84
CA LYS A 33 17.59 -33.83 -20.73
C LYS A 33 17.99 -32.35 -20.77
N LEU A 34 17.92 -31.66 -19.63
CA LEU A 34 18.31 -30.25 -19.53
C LEU A 34 19.77 -30.08 -19.10
N LEU A 35 20.19 -30.80 -18.06
CA LEU A 35 21.49 -30.57 -17.41
C LEU A 35 22.52 -31.66 -17.78
N PRO A 36 23.78 -31.32 -18.07
CA PRO A 36 24.82 -32.28 -18.45
C PRO A 36 25.48 -32.96 -17.25
N PHE A 37 24.70 -33.47 -16.30
CA PHE A 37 25.22 -34.08 -15.05
C PHE A 37 24.77 -35.54 -14.87
N PRO A 38 25.57 -36.38 -14.18
CA PRO A 38 25.21 -37.77 -13.93
C PRO A 38 24.02 -37.89 -12.97
N ARG A 39 23.19 -38.93 -13.16
CA ARG A 39 21.96 -39.18 -12.38
C ARG A 39 22.18 -39.19 -10.86
N GLN A 40 23.34 -39.68 -10.40
CA GLN A 40 23.67 -39.72 -8.97
C GLN A 40 23.80 -38.32 -8.36
N ARG A 41 24.47 -37.39 -9.07
CA ARG A 41 24.60 -35.99 -8.64
C ARG A 41 23.25 -35.29 -8.67
N LEU A 42 22.42 -35.53 -9.70
CA LEU A 42 21.06 -34.98 -9.77
C LEU A 42 20.20 -35.40 -8.57
N ARG A 43 20.23 -36.68 -8.18
CA ARG A 43 19.48 -37.18 -7.01
C ARG A 43 19.96 -36.53 -5.71
N ALA A 44 21.27 -36.36 -5.54
CA ALA A 44 21.83 -35.67 -4.38
C ALA A 44 21.41 -34.19 -4.34
N TRP A 45 21.47 -33.51 -5.48
CA TRP A 45 21.00 -32.13 -5.64
C TRP A 45 19.51 -32.00 -5.35
N HIS A 46 18.68 -32.90 -5.88
CA HIS A 46 17.25 -32.93 -5.62
C HIS A 46 16.98 -33.05 -4.11
N ARG A 47 17.65 -33.98 -3.42
CA ARG A 47 17.47 -34.16 -1.98
C ARG A 47 17.89 -32.94 -1.17
N ARG A 48 19.11 -32.41 -1.38
CA ARG A 48 19.61 -31.23 -0.64
C ARG A 48 18.77 -29.98 -0.93
N GLY A 49 18.38 -29.78 -2.19
CA GLY A 49 17.52 -28.66 -2.55
C GLY A 49 16.10 -28.81 -1.98
N GLY A 50 15.59 -30.03 -1.82
CA GLY A 50 14.32 -30.28 -1.15
C GLY A 50 14.38 -29.93 0.33
N ASP A 51 15.45 -30.34 1.03
CA ASP A 51 15.67 -29.97 2.44
C ASP A 51 15.80 -28.45 2.62
N ALA A 52 16.56 -27.78 1.75
CA ALA A 52 16.69 -26.32 1.77
C ALA A 52 15.35 -25.61 1.50
N THR A 53 14.56 -26.12 0.56
CA THR A 53 13.23 -25.56 0.24
C THR A 53 12.28 -25.70 1.43
N LEU A 54 12.29 -26.84 2.14
CA LEU A 54 11.50 -27.06 3.34
C LEU A 54 11.87 -26.06 4.45
N ILE A 55 13.17 -25.92 4.73
CA ILE A 55 13.66 -24.97 5.75
C ILE A 55 13.22 -23.54 5.41
N LEU A 56 13.44 -23.13 4.16
CA LEU A 56 13.08 -21.79 3.70
C LEU A 56 11.56 -21.54 3.77
N THR A 57 10.76 -22.54 3.39
CA THR A 57 9.29 -22.46 3.48
C THR A 57 8.82 -22.32 4.93
N ILE A 58 9.41 -23.07 5.87
CA ILE A 58 9.11 -22.95 7.30
C ILE A 58 9.49 -21.56 7.82
N ALA A 59 10.66 -21.05 7.46
CA ALA A 59 11.10 -19.72 7.86
C ALA A 59 10.13 -18.62 7.37
N ILE A 60 9.70 -18.69 6.10
CA ILE A 60 8.69 -17.77 5.54
C ILE A 60 7.37 -17.90 6.30
N ALA A 61 6.91 -19.12 6.58
CA ALA A 61 5.67 -19.34 7.32
C ALA A 61 5.73 -18.71 8.72
N VAL A 62 6.84 -18.88 9.45
CA VAL A 62 7.05 -18.26 10.77
C VAL A 62 7.03 -16.73 10.66
N ILE A 63 7.76 -16.15 9.70
CA ILE A 63 7.76 -14.69 9.48
C ILE A 63 6.34 -14.19 9.22
N CYS A 64 5.58 -14.89 8.37
CA CYS A 64 4.19 -14.55 8.06
C CYS A 64 3.29 -14.59 9.30
N VAL A 65 3.42 -15.60 10.16
CA VAL A 65 2.61 -15.72 11.38
C VAL A 65 2.94 -14.63 12.40
N VAL A 66 4.23 -14.35 12.63
CA VAL A 66 4.67 -13.37 13.63
C VAL A 66 4.33 -11.93 13.21
N HIS A 67 4.32 -11.64 11.91
CA HIS A 67 4.10 -10.29 11.40
C HIS A 67 2.69 -10.05 10.84
N ALA A 68 1.79 -11.04 10.86
CA ALA A 68 0.41 -10.86 10.45
C ALA A 68 -0.45 -10.38 11.64
N PRO A 69 -0.92 -9.11 11.68
CA PRO A 69 -1.82 -8.66 12.73
C PRO A 69 -3.16 -9.41 12.67
N PHE A 70 -3.85 -9.66 13.78
CA PHE A 70 -5.20 -10.24 13.72
C PHE A 70 -6.20 -9.19 13.20
N ARG A 71 -6.61 -9.29 11.93
CA ARG A 71 -7.63 -8.44 11.30
C ARG A 71 -8.65 -9.28 10.55
N VAL A 72 -9.82 -8.72 10.29
CA VAL A 72 -10.75 -9.25 9.28
C VAL A 72 -10.07 -9.16 7.92
N TYR A 73 -9.75 -10.33 7.37
CA TYR A 73 -9.03 -10.43 6.11
C TYR A 73 -9.96 -10.84 4.97
N PRO A 74 -9.76 -10.32 3.74
CA PRO A 74 -10.45 -10.85 2.58
C PRO A 74 -10.08 -12.32 2.34
N LEU A 75 -10.95 -13.07 1.63
CA LEU A 75 -10.83 -14.51 1.33
C LEU A 75 -9.42 -14.96 0.87
N ARG A 76 -8.63 -14.04 0.28
CA ARG A 76 -7.24 -14.28 -0.12
C ARG A 76 -6.35 -14.80 1.02
N VAL A 77 -6.51 -14.28 2.24
CA VAL A 77 -5.61 -14.58 3.36
C VAL A 77 -5.84 -15.99 3.90
N PRO A 78 -7.08 -16.43 4.20
CA PRO A 78 -7.30 -17.82 4.59
C PRO A 78 -6.93 -18.79 3.47
N LEU A 79 -7.20 -18.45 2.19
CA LEU A 79 -6.79 -19.29 1.06
C LEU A 79 -5.25 -19.43 0.97
N HIS A 80 -4.51 -18.33 1.09
CA HIS A 80 -3.05 -18.33 1.08
C HIS A 80 -2.48 -19.11 2.27
N ALA A 81 -3.06 -18.95 3.46
CA ALA A 81 -2.65 -19.67 4.66
C ALA A 81 -2.91 -21.18 4.53
N ALA A 82 -4.07 -21.58 3.98
CA ALA A 82 -4.41 -22.97 3.75
C ALA A 82 -3.47 -23.64 2.74
N LEU A 83 -3.23 -22.99 1.60
CA LEU A 83 -2.31 -23.47 0.56
C LEU A 83 -0.86 -23.55 1.07
N GLY A 84 -0.41 -22.55 1.84
CA GLY A 84 0.92 -22.54 2.46
C GLY A 84 1.09 -23.67 3.47
N THR A 85 0.08 -23.90 4.30
CA THR A 85 0.06 -25.00 5.28
C THR A 85 0.09 -26.36 4.59
N LEU A 86 -0.74 -26.53 3.55
CA LEU A 86 -0.77 -27.75 2.74
C LEU A 86 0.61 -28.04 2.12
N ALA A 87 1.27 -27.03 1.56
CA ALA A 87 2.62 -27.17 1.00
C ALA A 87 3.64 -27.61 2.05
N ALA A 88 3.64 -26.98 3.23
CA ALA A 88 4.56 -27.29 4.32
C ALA A 88 4.35 -28.72 4.86
N VAL A 89 3.09 -29.11 5.10
CA VAL A 89 2.73 -30.46 5.56
C VAL A 89 3.13 -31.52 4.52
N ALA A 90 2.83 -31.29 3.24
CA ALA A 90 3.20 -32.21 2.17
C ALA A 90 4.72 -32.38 2.06
N MET A 91 5.50 -31.30 2.18
CA MET A 91 6.97 -31.37 2.17
C MET A 91 7.54 -32.07 3.42
N LEU A 92 6.99 -31.79 4.60
CA LEU A 92 7.40 -32.47 5.84
C LEU A 92 7.11 -33.97 5.76
N LEU A 93 5.91 -34.35 5.33
CA LEU A 93 5.52 -35.75 5.17
C LEU A 93 6.38 -36.45 4.11
N LYS A 94 6.67 -35.78 2.99
CA LYS A 94 7.61 -36.25 1.96
C LYS A 94 8.98 -36.54 2.58
N ALA A 95 9.51 -35.63 3.39
CA ALA A 95 10.82 -35.78 4.04
C ALA A 95 10.82 -36.93 5.07
N ILE A 96 9.77 -37.05 5.87
CA ILE A 96 9.62 -38.14 6.86
C ILE A 96 9.55 -39.50 6.15
N ILE A 97 8.69 -39.63 5.14
CA ILE A 97 8.52 -40.90 4.40
C ILE A 97 9.84 -41.29 3.72
N ALA A 98 10.51 -40.35 3.05
CA ALA A 98 11.76 -40.63 2.35
C ALA A 98 12.90 -41.05 3.30
N ARG A 99 12.88 -40.63 4.56
CA ARG A 99 13.92 -40.94 5.55
C ARG A 99 13.59 -42.17 6.41
N ARG A 100 12.33 -42.37 6.77
CA ARG A 100 11.92 -43.36 7.78
C ARG A 100 11.19 -44.58 7.20
N PHE A 101 10.57 -44.45 6.03
CA PHE A 101 9.65 -45.45 5.47
C PHE A 101 9.95 -45.74 3.99
N PRO A 102 11.06 -46.42 3.67
CA PRO A 102 11.46 -46.70 2.29
C PRO A 102 10.43 -47.53 1.49
N GLY A 103 9.56 -48.29 2.16
CA GLY A 103 8.47 -49.04 1.51
C GLY A 103 7.39 -48.15 0.87
N TYR A 104 7.32 -46.86 1.22
CA TYR A 104 6.27 -45.94 0.78
C TYR A 104 6.78 -44.89 -0.24
N LEU A 105 7.95 -45.10 -0.84
CA LEU A 105 8.56 -44.17 -1.80
C LEU A 105 7.68 -43.85 -3.02
N ARG A 106 6.70 -44.70 -3.35
CA ARG A 106 5.71 -44.42 -4.41
C ARG A 106 4.90 -43.14 -4.12
N TYR A 107 4.57 -42.89 -2.86
CA TYR A 107 3.76 -41.74 -2.43
C TYR A 107 4.54 -40.42 -2.41
N VAL A 108 5.87 -40.47 -2.34
CA VAL A 108 6.75 -39.29 -2.33
C VAL A 108 6.60 -38.44 -3.60
N ARG A 109 6.27 -39.06 -4.74
CA ARG A 109 5.98 -38.32 -5.99
C ARG A 109 4.68 -37.52 -5.91
N ILE A 110 3.62 -38.13 -5.40
CA ILE A 110 2.31 -37.50 -5.22
C ILE A 110 2.44 -36.33 -4.24
N LEU A 111 3.11 -36.54 -3.10
CA LEU A 111 3.38 -35.47 -2.12
C LEU A 111 4.21 -34.33 -2.71
N GLY A 112 5.20 -34.66 -3.55
CA GLY A 112 5.98 -33.65 -4.28
C GLY A 112 5.11 -32.80 -5.22
N ALA A 113 4.18 -33.43 -5.94
CA ALA A 113 3.25 -32.72 -6.83
C ALA A 113 2.29 -31.84 -6.03
N ILE A 114 1.68 -32.36 -4.95
CA ILE A 114 0.79 -31.58 -4.06
C ILE A 114 1.51 -30.34 -3.53
N ALA A 115 2.74 -30.51 -3.03
CA ALA A 115 3.53 -29.38 -2.55
C ALA A 115 3.82 -28.36 -3.66
N GLY A 116 4.21 -28.83 -4.85
CA GLY A 116 4.50 -27.96 -5.99
C GLY A 116 3.28 -27.14 -6.45
N PHE A 117 2.13 -27.79 -6.63
CA PHE A 117 0.88 -27.11 -7.01
C PHE A 117 0.39 -26.16 -5.91
N SER A 118 0.57 -26.52 -4.63
CA SER A 118 0.21 -25.64 -3.51
C SER A 118 1.07 -24.37 -3.47
N VAL A 119 2.39 -24.49 -3.67
CA VAL A 119 3.31 -23.34 -3.77
C VAL A 119 2.96 -22.45 -4.97
N LEU A 120 2.70 -23.06 -6.13
CA LEU A 120 2.25 -22.33 -7.32
C LEU A 120 0.91 -21.62 -7.05
N GLY A 121 -0.03 -22.27 -6.38
CA GLY A 121 -1.31 -21.69 -5.97
C GLY A 121 -1.13 -20.48 -5.05
N CYS A 122 -0.26 -20.56 -4.04
CA CYS A 122 0.08 -19.42 -3.17
C CYS A 122 0.62 -18.24 -3.98
N PHE A 123 1.50 -18.52 -4.95
CA PHE A 123 2.09 -17.51 -5.81
C PHE A 123 1.05 -16.86 -6.71
N VAL A 124 0.26 -17.67 -7.43
CA VAL A 124 -0.78 -17.19 -8.36
C VAL A 124 -1.87 -16.41 -7.62
N ALA A 125 -2.34 -16.90 -6.46
CA ALA A 125 -3.31 -16.16 -5.64
C ALA A 125 -2.79 -14.79 -5.20
N SER A 126 -1.48 -14.69 -4.90
CA SER A 126 -0.84 -13.42 -4.56
C SER A 126 -0.70 -12.51 -5.79
N ALA A 127 -0.25 -13.07 -6.91
CA ALA A 127 -0.06 -12.35 -8.17
C ALA A 127 -1.37 -11.79 -8.71
N LEU A 128 -2.42 -12.62 -8.80
CA LEU A 128 -3.76 -12.22 -9.24
C LEU A 128 -4.33 -11.10 -8.36
N TRP A 129 -4.07 -11.13 -7.05
CA TRP A 129 -4.50 -10.04 -6.18
C TRP A 129 -3.79 -8.72 -6.53
N TYR A 130 -2.47 -8.73 -6.76
CA TYR A 130 -1.73 -7.55 -7.19
C TYR A 130 -2.20 -7.04 -8.55
N PHE A 131 -2.39 -7.93 -9.54
CA PHE A 131 -2.88 -7.54 -10.86
C PHE A 131 -4.32 -7.02 -10.82
N GLY A 132 -5.22 -7.65 -10.04
CA GLY A 132 -6.58 -7.16 -9.85
C GLY A 132 -6.62 -5.79 -9.16
N PHE A 133 -5.79 -5.60 -8.13
CA PHE A 133 -5.61 -4.30 -7.49
C PHE A 133 -5.09 -3.24 -8.47
N LEU A 134 -4.09 -3.59 -9.29
CA LEU A 134 -3.57 -2.70 -10.32
C LEU A 134 -4.63 -2.32 -11.34
N LEU A 135 -5.47 -3.26 -11.78
CA LEU A 135 -6.56 -2.98 -12.71
C LEU A 135 -7.63 -2.09 -12.08
N GLN A 136 -7.94 -2.28 -10.80
CA GLN A 136 -8.88 -1.44 -10.06
C GLN A 136 -8.38 0.01 -9.91
N VAL A 137 -7.08 0.20 -9.72
CA VAL A 137 -6.45 1.52 -9.61
C VAL A 137 -6.24 2.17 -10.99
N ALA A 138 -5.97 1.37 -12.01
CA ALA A 138 -5.74 1.83 -13.39
C ALA A 138 -7.03 2.07 -14.18
N SER A 139 -8.19 1.66 -13.68
CA SER A 139 -9.48 2.07 -14.22
C SER A 139 -9.84 3.43 -13.61
N PRO A 140 -9.67 4.56 -14.33
CA PRO A 140 -10.27 5.80 -13.89
C PRO A 140 -11.77 5.55 -13.76
N PRO A 141 -12.46 6.11 -12.73
CA PRO A 141 -13.91 6.10 -12.75
C PRO A 141 -14.31 6.73 -14.09
N LEU A 142 -15.13 6.02 -14.87
CA LEU A 142 -15.86 6.64 -15.96
C LEU A 142 -16.64 7.77 -15.28
N ILE A 143 -16.15 9.00 -15.43
CA ILE A 143 -16.94 10.18 -15.14
C ILE A 143 -18.10 10.05 -16.13
N GLU A 144 -19.20 9.52 -15.63
CA GLU A 144 -20.50 9.64 -16.25
C GLU A 144 -20.73 11.14 -16.33
N ILE A 145 -20.44 11.71 -17.50
CA ILE A 145 -20.65 13.13 -17.77
C ILE A 145 -22.16 13.29 -17.67
N ALA A 146 -22.63 13.69 -16.50
CA ALA A 146 -24.01 14.08 -16.30
C ALA A 146 -24.36 15.08 -17.41
N PRO A 147 -25.49 14.94 -18.11
CA PRO A 147 -25.85 15.84 -19.19
C PRO A 147 -25.84 17.26 -18.62
N THR A 148 -24.99 18.10 -19.20
CA THR A 148 -24.91 19.53 -18.95
C THR A 148 -26.33 20.05 -18.86
N GLN A 149 -26.77 20.46 -17.68
CA GLN A 149 -28.03 21.18 -17.57
C GLN A 149 -27.87 22.47 -18.36
N THR A 150 -28.46 22.48 -19.55
CA THR A 150 -28.63 23.67 -20.37
C THR A 150 -29.49 24.63 -19.55
N VAL A 151 -28.84 25.52 -18.80
CA VAL A 151 -29.51 26.69 -18.24
C VAL A 151 -29.96 27.52 -19.44
N SER A 152 -31.25 27.40 -19.75
CA SER A 152 -31.95 28.23 -20.70
C SER A 152 -31.92 29.67 -20.16
N PRO A 153 -31.39 30.67 -20.90
CA PRO A 153 -31.43 32.04 -20.43
C PRO A 153 -32.88 32.54 -20.46
N THR A 154 -33.47 32.69 -19.28
CA THR A 154 -34.69 33.49 -19.10
C THR A 154 -34.38 34.92 -19.53
N VAL A 155 -34.98 35.33 -20.64
CA VAL A 155 -34.97 36.71 -21.15
C VAL A 155 -35.85 37.58 -20.25
N PRO A 156 -35.32 38.63 -19.60
CA PRO A 156 -36.14 39.71 -19.09
C PRO A 156 -36.28 40.80 -20.17
N GLY A 157 -37.52 41.16 -20.47
CA GLY A 157 -37.96 42.52 -20.75
C GLY A 157 -37.16 43.36 -21.74
N VAL A 158 -37.71 43.49 -22.94
CA VAL A 158 -37.45 44.57 -23.89
C VAL A 158 -37.76 45.92 -23.22
N GLU A 159 -36.75 46.79 -23.14
CA GLU A 159 -36.94 48.24 -23.18
C GLU A 159 -35.74 48.89 -23.90
N THR A 160 -36.07 49.95 -24.63
CA THR A 160 -35.43 50.38 -25.88
C THR A 160 -34.27 51.37 -25.65
N THR A 161 -33.15 51.16 -26.36
CA THR A 161 -31.97 52.04 -26.61
C THR A 161 -32.41 53.39 -27.25
N PRO A 162 -31.61 54.50 -27.39
CA PRO A 162 -30.15 54.47 -27.55
C PRO A 162 -29.30 55.71 -27.11
N ALA A 163 -28.00 55.60 -27.46
CA ALA A 163 -26.92 56.59 -27.52
C ALA A 163 -26.05 56.69 -26.27
N GLY A 164 -24.71 56.61 -26.31
CA GLY A 164 -23.75 56.53 -27.41
C GLY A 164 -22.36 56.28 -26.82
N VAL A 165 -21.47 55.58 -27.55
CA VAL A 165 -20.25 56.17 -28.14
C VAL A 165 -18.97 55.85 -27.35
N LEU A 166 -18.16 54.98 -27.99
CA LEU A 166 -16.68 54.88 -28.01
C LEU A 166 -15.92 54.03 -26.97
N SER A 167 -15.47 52.86 -27.47
CA SER A 167 -14.11 52.30 -27.30
C SER A 167 -13.07 53.25 -27.97
N PRO A 168 -11.75 53.22 -27.64
CA PRO A 168 -10.95 52.00 -27.70
C PRO A 168 -9.74 51.85 -26.71
N THR A 169 -9.37 50.59 -26.51
CA THR A 169 -8.03 49.94 -26.63
C THR A 169 -6.71 50.69 -26.35
N ALA A 170 -5.80 49.92 -25.72
CA ALA A 170 -4.33 49.91 -25.76
C ALA A 170 -3.66 50.43 -24.46
N THR A 171 -3.13 49.54 -23.60
CA THR A 171 -1.81 48.86 -23.66
C THR A 171 -0.63 49.81 -23.43
N ALA A 172 0.16 49.49 -22.39
CA ALA A 172 1.62 49.67 -22.22
C ALA A 172 1.94 50.27 -20.83
N VAL A 173 2.50 49.53 -19.88
CA VAL A 173 3.93 49.13 -19.71
C VAL A 173 4.73 50.16 -18.90
N ASP A 174 5.28 49.62 -17.81
CA ASP A 174 6.53 49.94 -17.09
C ASP A 174 6.69 51.07 -16.05
N ALA A 175 7.52 50.67 -15.07
CA ALA A 175 8.50 51.43 -14.30
C ALA A 175 8.09 52.18 -13.01
N THR A 176 8.29 51.49 -11.88
CA THR A 176 8.93 51.98 -10.62
C THR A 176 10.37 52.50 -10.92
N PRO A 177 11.13 53.24 -10.07
CA PRO A 177 11.01 53.42 -8.60
C PRO A 177 11.48 54.78 -7.97
N ALA A 178 11.38 54.84 -6.63
CA ALA A 178 12.11 55.69 -5.65
C ALA A 178 11.84 57.21 -5.71
N GLU A 179 11.85 58.03 -4.66
CA GLU A 179 12.59 58.13 -3.39
C GLU A 179 11.81 59.23 -2.58
N GLN A 180 11.65 59.30 -1.24
CA GLN A 180 12.67 59.65 -0.24
C GLN A 180 11.99 59.86 1.15
N LEU A 181 12.45 59.10 2.15
CA LEU A 181 12.95 59.51 3.48
C LEU A 181 12.33 60.75 4.19
N SER A 182 11.65 60.57 5.33
CA SER A 182 12.14 60.72 6.74
C SER A 182 11.62 62.06 7.34
N VAL A 183 11.20 62.23 8.60
CA VAL A 183 11.75 61.90 9.93
C VAL A 183 10.60 61.98 10.99
N THR A 184 10.72 61.20 12.07
CA THR A 184 9.90 61.14 13.32
C THR A 184 10.22 62.32 14.29
N PRO A 185 9.90 62.38 15.62
CA PRO A 185 8.98 61.64 16.53
C PRO A 185 8.13 62.57 17.47
N THR A 186 7.27 62.04 18.35
CA THR A 186 7.10 62.46 19.78
C THR A 186 6.13 61.52 20.53
N TRP A 187 6.47 61.25 21.80
CA TRP A 187 6.12 60.13 22.65
C TRP A 187 4.88 60.35 23.53
N ALA A 188 4.18 59.26 23.93
CA ALA A 188 3.80 58.99 25.34
C ALA A 188 3.01 57.66 25.47
N GLY A 189 3.45 56.79 26.39
CA GLY A 189 2.65 55.68 26.91
C GLY A 189 3.40 54.34 27.05
N THR A 190 4.33 54.25 28.00
CA THR A 190 4.92 52.98 28.44
C THR A 190 4.06 52.33 29.52
N THR A 191 3.64 51.08 29.28
CA THR A 191 3.07 50.15 30.28
C THR A 191 3.92 48.86 30.24
N PRO A 192 4.18 48.17 31.37
CA PRO A 192 5.29 47.24 31.46
C PRO A 192 4.94 45.81 31.01
N SER A 193 5.93 45.16 30.41
CA SER A 193 6.31 43.73 30.54
C SER A 193 5.24 42.64 30.39
N VAL A 194 5.32 41.89 29.28
CA VAL A 194 5.43 40.42 29.33
C VAL A 194 6.49 40.01 28.31
N VAL A 195 7.67 39.60 28.79
CA VAL A 195 8.60 38.79 28.01
C VAL A 195 7.93 37.43 27.84
N GLN A 196 7.37 37.17 26.65
CA GLN A 196 6.95 35.83 26.28
C GLN A 196 8.23 35.01 26.01
N SER A 197 8.43 33.97 26.81
CA SER A 197 9.33 32.85 26.49
C SER A 197 8.97 32.29 25.11
N PRO A 198 9.92 31.67 24.37
CA PRO A 198 9.66 31.19 23.02
C PRO A 198 8.57 30.13 23.06
N THR A 199 7.40 30.49 22.57
CA THR A 199 6.26 29.60 22.35
C THR A 199 6.72 28.45 21.44
N ALA A 200 6.49 27.21 21.89
CA ALA A 200 6.57 26.03 21.04
C ALA A 200 5.80 26.29 19.73
N PRO A 201 6.27 25.80 18.56
CA PRO A 201 5.64 26.10 17.29
C PRO A 201 4.13 25.83 17.36
N PRO A 202 3.28 26.69 16.77
CA PRO A 202 1.84 26.49 16.82
C PRO A 202 1.48 25.13 16.23
N ILE A 203 0.69 24.35 16.96
CA ILE A 203 0.15 23.07 16.48
C ILE A 203 -0.62 23.37 15.19
N ALA A 204 -0.26 22.69 14.10
CA ALA A 204 -0.93 22.88 12.82
C ALA A 204 -2.42 22.54 12.94
N SER A 205 -3.27 23.27 12.22
CA SER A 205 -4.73 23.08 12.31
C SER A 205 -5.15 21.72 11.75
N GLY A 206 -6.26 21.14 12.27
CA GLY A 206 -6.82 19.87 11.80
C GLY A 206 -6.94 19.71 10.26
N PRO A 207 -7.52 20.68 9.50
CA PRO A 207 -7.58 20.59 8.04
C PRO A 207 -6.19 20.65 7.39
N GLN A 208 -5.26 21.43 7.95
CA GLN A 208 -3.89 21.50 7.45
C GLN A 208 -3.15 20.17 7.69
N LEU A 209 -3.30 19.58 8.88
CA LEU A 209 -2.75 18.25 9.19
C LEU A 209 -3.31 17.18 8.25
N LEU A 210 -4.62 17.21 7.98
CA LEU A 210 -5.25 16.30 7.03
C LEU A 210 -4.66 16.46 5.62
N GLN A 211 -4.47 17.69 5.16
CA GLN A 211 -3.94 17.97 3.83
C GLN A 211 -2.44 17.71 3.69
N GLU A 212 -1.63 17.96 4.71
CA GLU A 212 -0.16 17.86 4.62
C GLU A 212 0.36 16.48 5.04
N ARG A 213 -0.25 15.87 6.06
CA ARG A 213 0.23 14.60 6.63
C ARG A 213 -0.48 13.40 6.01
N CYS A 214 -1.79 13.50 5.78
CA CYS A 214 -2.59 12.34 5.39
C CYS A 214 -2.68 12.14 3.86
N THR A 215 -2.35 13.14 3.04
CA THR A 215 -2.30 12.96 1.57
C THR A 215 -0.94 12.55 1.03
N ALA A 216 0.08 12.41 1.88
CA ALA A 216 1.43 12.01 1.47
C ALA A 216 1.48 10.58 0.90
N CYS A 217 0.55 9.71 1.30
CA CYS A 217 0.53 8.29 0.93
C CYS A 217 -0.67 7.89 0.04
N HIS A 218 -1.80 8.58 0.13
CA HIS A 218 -3.01 8.32 -0.66
C HIS A 218 -3.97 9.53 -0.62
N GLY A 219 -4.99 9.55 -1.48
CA GLY A 219 -6.03 10.60 -1.45
C GLY A 219 -6.96 10.52 -0.22
N LEU A 220 -7.84 11.53 -0.08
CA LEU A 220 -8.72 11.69 1.08
C LEU A 220 -10.04 10.91 1.03
N HIS A 221 -10.28 10.06 0.02
CA HIS A 221 -11.54 9.28 -0.10
C HIS A 221 -11.93 8.49 1.18
N ARG A 222 -10.96 8.20 2.05
CA ARG A 222 -11.24 7.49 3.32
C ARG A 222 -12.00 8.35 4.33
N VAL A 223 -12.00 9.68 4.22
CA VAL A 223 -12.78 10.55 5.11
C VAL A 223 -14.27 10.62 4.73
N ASP A 224 -14.64 10.12 3.55
CA ASP A 224 -16.03 10.11 3.07
C ASP A 224 -16.91 9.10 3.83
N HIS A 225 -16.30 8.20 4.61
CA HIS A 225 -17.01 7.29 5.49
C HIS A 225 -17.04 7.87 6.90
N PRO A 226 -18.22 8.27 7.42
CA PRO A 226 -18.31 8.87 8.74
C PRO A 226 -17.97 7.87 9.84
N HIS A 227 -17.30 8.37 10.88
CA HIS A 227 -16.83 7.58 12.02
C HIS A 227 -17.06 8.34 13.33
N THR A 228 -17.28 7.61 14.43
CA THR A 228 -17.28 8.22 15.76
C THR A 228 -15.87 8.69 16.14
N ARG A 229 -15.74 9.57 17.14
CA ARG A 229 -14.44 10.03 17.66
C ARG A 229 -13.46 8.89 17.95
N ASP A 230 -13.89 7.87 18.70
CA ASP A 230 -13.05 6.72 19.07
C ASP A 230 -12.63 5.90 17.84
N GLN A 231 -13.49 5.85 16.83
CA GLN A 231 -13.17 5.20 15.55
C GLN A 231 -12.15 6.03 14.76
N TRP A 232 -12.26 7.36 14.77
CA TRP A 232 -11.26 8.26 14.17
C TRP A 232 -9.90 8.15 14.85
N GLU A 233 -9.85 8.06 16.17
CA GLU A 233 -8.62 7.81 16.93
C GLU A 233 -7.93 6.53 16.46
N THR A 234 -8.71 5.44 16.34
CA THR A 234 -8.21 4.16 15.82
C THR A 234 -7.65 4.28 14.39
N VAL A 235 -8.30 5.08 13.53
CA VAL A 235 -7.86 5.32 12.15
C VAL A 235 -6.56 6.12 12.12
N VAL A 236 -6.46 7.21 12.88
CA VAL A 236 -5.27 8.07 12.93
C VAL A 236 -4.06 7.30 13.48
N ASP A 237 -4.23 6.55 14.57
CA ASP A 237 -3.16 5.70 15.12
C ASP A 237 -2.67 4.65 14.13
N LEU A 238 -3.59 4.12 13.32
CA LEU A 238 -3.22 3.19 12.28
C LEU A 238 -2.37 3.86 11.19
N MET A 239 -2.69 5.10 10.79
CA MET A 239 -1.88 5.84 9.82
C MET A 239 -0.49 6.13 10.39
N ARG A 240 -0.38 6.49 11.67
CA ARG A 240 0.91 6.67 12.37
C ARG A 240 1.74 5.38 12.35
N LYS A 241 1.12 4.24 12.65
CA LYS A 241 1.76 2.91 12.58
C LYS A 241 2.23 2.54 11.16
N TYR A 242 1.57 3.05 10.14
CA TYR A 242 1.97 2.86 8.74
C TYR A 242 3.01 3.87 8.24
N GLY A 243 3.46 4.78 9.10
CA GLY A 243 4.55 5.71 8.81
C GLY A 243 4.10 7.15 8.58
N ALA A 244 2.84 7.51 8.88
CA ALA A 244 2.46 8.91 8.93
C ALA A 244 3.20 9.60 10.09
N HIS A 245 3.98 10.63 9.76
CA HIS A 245 4.69 11.43 10.75
C HIS A 245 3.72 12.44 11.36
N LEU A 246 3.16 12.07 12.51
CA LEU A 246 2.21 12.87 13.28
C LEU A 246 2.54 12.74 14.77
N ALA A 247 2.85 13.86 15.42
CA ALA A 247 3.08 13.91 16.86
C ALA A 247 1.77 13.65 17.64
N ASP A 248 1.86 13.35 18.94
CA ASP A 248 0.67 12.96 19.74
C ASP A 248 -0.36 14.08 19.85
N ASP A 249 0.10 15.32 19.99
CA ASP A 249 -0.72 16.53 20.02
C ASP A 249 -1.36 16.83 18.66
N GLU A 250 -0.59 16.72 17.56
CA GLU A 250 -1.12 16.81 16.20
C GLU A 250 -2.16 15.70 15.92
N ALA A 251 -1.92 14.48 16.43
CA ALA A 251 -2.84 13.36 16.27
C ALA A 251 -4.17 13.63 16.96
N GLN A 252 -4.13 14.13 18.19
CA GLN A 252 -5.34 14.48 18.93
C GLN A 252 -6.11 15.63 18.26
N ALA A 253 -5.41 16.65 17.78
CA ALA A 253 -6.02 17.76 17.04
C ALA A 253 -6.68 17.29 15.73
N LEU A 254 -6.05 16.35 15.02
CA LEU A 254 -6.61 15.77 13.81
C LEU A 254 -7.86 14.91 14.11
N VAL A 255 -7.83 14.11 15.18
CA VAL A 255 -8.99 13.28 15.59
C VAL A 255 -10.20 14.14 15.93
N GLU A 256 -10.00 15.24 16.66
CA GLU A 256 -11.08 16.17 16.99
C GLU A 256 -11.71 16.76 15.73
N TYR A 257 -10.87 17.30 14.83
CA TYR A 257 -11.34 17.85 13.56
C TYR A 257 -12.12 16.82 12.70
N LEU A 258 -11.62 15.59 12.63
CA LEU A 258 -12.27 14.52 11.87
C LEU A 258 -13.62 14.12 12.49
N ALA A 259 -13.72 14.07 13.81
CA ALA A 259 -14.96 13.76 14.50
C ALA A 259 -16.00 14.87 14.36
N GLU A 260 -15.58 16.14 14.41
CA GLU A 260 -16.45 17.29 14.23
C GLU A 260 -16.95 17.43 12.79
N THR A 261 -16.08 17.16 11.80
CA THR A 261 -16.37 17.42 10.38
C THR A 261 -16.95 16.21 9.65
N TYR A 262 -16.53 15.00 10.03
CA TYR A 262 -16.86 13.72 9.39
C TYR A 262 -17.43 12.70 10.40
N GLY A 263 -18.08 13.18 11.46
CA GLY A 263 -18.83 12.35 12.41
C GLY A 263 -20.24 11.97 11.91
N PRO A 264 -20.90 10.98 12.54
CA PRO A 264 -22.30 10.64 12.27
C PRO A 264 -23.30 11.69 12.76
#